data_AF-A0A1X0N8P6-F1
#
_entry.id   AF-A0A1X0N8P6-F1
#
_cell.length_a   1.000
_cell.length_b   1.000
_cell.length_c   1.000
_cell.angle_alpha   90.00
_cell.angle_beta   90.00
_cell.angle_gamma   90.00
#
_symmetry.space_group_name_H-M   'P 1'
#
loop_
_entity.id
_entity.type
_entity.pdbx_description
1 polymer ?
#
loop_
_entity_poly.entity_id
_entity_poly.type
_entity_poly.pdbx_seq_one_letter_code
_entity_poly.pdbx_strand_id
1 'polypeptide(L)' 'MTANNLCDEYTETKTLAWIKTKDLMPTPGMQVQCKLRHCSSGNIQQHLLVHVAEDDCSWRTAGDLCEVSYDWDVIEWEST' A
#
# COMPACT_ATOMS: atom_id res chain seq x y z
N MET A 1 -24.23 22.43 -36.81
CA MET A 1 -23.40 23.19 -35.85
C MET A 1 -24.06 22.92 -34.50
N THR A 2 -23.48 22.17 -33.56
CA THR A 2 -22.13 22.29 -32.99
C THR A 2 -21.64 20.93 -32.50
N ALA A 3 -20.32 20.79 -32.46
CA ALA A 3 -19.57 19.56 -32.24
C ALA A 3 -19.23 19.31 -30.76
N ASN A 4 -18.81 18.07 -30.46
CA ASN A 4 -17.80 17.66 -29.45
C ASN A 4 -18.23 17.79 -27.97
N ASN A 5 -17.82 16.98 -26.99
CA ASN A 5 -16.95 15.80 -26.88
C ASN A 5 -17.01 15.34 -25.41
N LEU A 6 -16.71 14.06 -25.15
CA LEU A 6 -16.07 13.50 -23.93
C LEU A 6 -16.92 13.60 -22.63
N CYS A 7 -17.07 12.57 -21.82
CA CYS A 7 -16.09 11.57 -21.43
C CYS A 7 -16.81 10.29 -21.01
N ASP A 8 -16.25 9.17 -21.42
CA ASP A 8 -16.63 7.84 -21.04
C ASP A 8 -16.65 7.70 -19.50
N GLU A 9 -17.82 7.42 -18.94
CA GLU A 9 -17.94 6.93 -17.57
C GLU A 9 -17.47 5.47 -17.54
N TYR A 10 -16.16 5.23 -17.70
CA TYR A 10 -15.55 3.97 -17.28
C TYR A 10 -15.55 3.97 -15.75
N THR A 11 -16.65 3.53 -15.17
CA THR A 11 -16.58 2.88 -13.86
C THR A 11 -15.81 1.58 -14.05
N GLU A 12 -14.49 1.69 -14.21
CA GLU A 12 -13.59 0.59 -13.92
C GLU A 12 -13.94 0.18 -12.49
N THR A 13 -14.56 -0.98 -12.36
CA THR A 13 -14.49 -1.77 -11.14
C THR A 13 -13.01 -1.99 -10.89
N LYS A 14 -12.39 -1.01 -10.23
CA LYS A 14 -11.00 -1.00 -9.81
C LYS A 14 -10.91 -2.11 -8.78
N THR A 15 -10.74 -3.34 -9.26
CA THR A 15 -10.13 -4.40 -8.47
C THR A 15 -8.85 -3.75 -7.97
N LEU A 16 -8.82 -3.40 -6.69
CA LEU A 16 -7.71 -2.69 -6.08
C LEU A 16 -6.51 -3.63 -6.20
N ALA A 17 -5.74 -3.43 -7.27
CA ALA A 17 -4.59 -4.24 -7.54
C ALA A 17 -3.54 -3.87 -6.49
N TRP A 18 -2.91 -4.88 -5.93
CA TRP A 18 -1.75 -4.72 -5.06
C TRP A 18 -0.67 -3.91 -5.79
N ILE A 19 -0.27 -2.80 -5.20
CA ILE A 19 0.75 -1.87 -5.70
C ILE A 19 2.06 -2.24 -5.01
N LYS A 20 3.13 -2.46 -5.78
CA LYS A 20 4.44 -2.75 -5.18
C LYS A 20 4.99 -1.49 -4.52
N THR A 21 5.50 -1.61 -3.31
CA THR A 21 6.07 -0.48 -2.54
C THR A 21 7.22 0.21 -3.27
N LYS A 22 8.03 -0.56 -4.02
CA LYS A 22 9.10 -0.02 -4.87
C LYS A 22 8.61 0.81 -6.07
N ASP A 23 7.37 0.59 -6.52
CA ASP A 23 6.81 1.28 -7.68
C ASP A 23 6.11 2.57 -7.22
N LEU A 24 5.36 2.49 -6.11
CA LEU A 24 4.69 3.63 -5.50
C LEU A 24 4.45 3.36 -4.01
N MET A 25 4.76 4.34 -3.17
CA MET A 25 4.40 4.33 -1.75
C MET A 25 3.04 5.01 -1.54
N PRO A 26 2.22 4.55 -0.58
CA PRO A 26 1.00 5.27 -0.23
C PRO A 26 1.34 6.61 0.43
N THR A 27 0.36 7.50 0.53
CA THR A 27 0.55 8.78 1.23
C THR A 27 0.89 8.53 2.71
N PRO A 28 1.89 9.24 3.28
CA PRO A 28 2.17 9.15 4.71
C PRO A 28 0.93 9.42 5.57
N GLY A 29 0.74 8.63 6.62
CA GLY A 29 -0.45 8.65 7.48
C GLY A 29 -1.64 7.85 6.94
N MET A 30 -1.57 7.34 5.70
CA MET A 30 -2.62 6.48 5.14
C MET A 30 -2.51 5.06 5.69
N GLN A 31 -3.63 4.55 6.19
CA GLN A 31 -3.78 3.13 6.55
C GLN A 31 -4.07 2.30 5.30
N VAL A 32 -3.27 1.27 5.07
CA VAL A 32 -3.36 0.39 3.89
C VAL A 32 -3.19 -1.06 4.31
N GLN A 33 -3.81 -1.97 3.55
CA GLN A 33 -3.55 -3.38 3.71
C GLN A 33 -2.24 -3.71 2.99
N CYS A 34 -1.27 -4.27 3.70
CA CYS A 34 0.06 -4.57 3.19
C CYS A 34 0.31 -6.07 3.12
N LYS A 35 1.11 -6.52 2.14
CA LYS A 35 1.77 -7.83 2.14
C LYS A 35 3.21 -7.66 2.60
N LEU A 36 3.57 -8.46 3.58
CA LEU A 36 4.89 -8.51 4.17
C LEU A 36 5.53 -9.85 3.82
N ARG A 37 6.79 -9.84 3.44
CA ARG A 37 7.59 -11.03 3.18
C ARG A 37 8.65 -11.18 4.26
N HIS A 38 8.67 -12.32 4.91
CA HIS A 38 9.74 -12.63 5.86
C HIS A 38 11.06 -12.83 5.12
N CYS A 39 12.12 -12.15 5.52
CA CYS A 39 13.40 -12.09 4.81
C CYS A 39 14.06 -13.48 4.66
N SER A 40 13.98 -14.31 5.70
CA SER A 40 14.63 -15.63 5.70
C SER A 40 13.77 -16.74 5.10
N SER A 41 12.49 -16.81 5.47
CA SER A 41 11.62 -17.93 5.06
C SER A 41 10.84 -17.65 3.78
N GLY A 42 10.73 -16.39 3.37
CA GLY A 42 9.91 -15.97 2.24
C GLY A 42 8.40 -16.06 2.49
N ASN A 43 7.96 -16.38 3.72
CA ASN A 43 6.55 -16.45 4.08
C ASN A 43 5.89 -15.09 3.85
N ILE A 44 4.67 -15.12 3.28
CA ILE A 44 3.87 -13.92 3.05
C ILE A 44 2.78 -13.82 4.11
N GLN A 45 2.67 -12.66 4.74
CA GLN A 45 1.58 -12.31 5.65
C GLN A 45 0.94 -11.00 5.23
N GLN A 46 -0.29 -10.77 5.66
CA GLN A 46 -1.00 -9.53 5.41
C GLN A 46 -1.27 -8.79 6.70
N HIS A 47 -0.90 -7.50 6.76
CA HIS A 47 -1.13 -6.65 7.92
C HIS A 47 -1.62 -5.27 7.50
N LEU A 48 -2.43 -4.68 8.37
CA LEU A 48 -2.88 -3.31 8.23
C LEU A 48 -1.79 -2.38 8.80
N LEU A 49 -1.19 -1.58 7.92
CA LEU A 49 -0.07 -0.70 8.27
C LEU A 49 -0.37 0.74 7.89
N VAL A 50 0.37 1.66 8.50
CA VAL A 50 0.41 3.08 8.16
C VAL A 50 1.79 3.38 7.61
N HIS A 51 1.84 4.00 6.42
CA HIS A 51 3.09 4.53 5.92
C HIS A 51 3.49 5.76 6.72
N VAL A 52 4.74 5.82 7.15
CA VAL A 52 5.31 6.97 7.87
C VAL A 52 6.55 7.48 7.15
N ALA A 53 6.81 8.78 7.25
CA ALA A 53 7.97 9.45 6.69
C ALA A 53 8.95 9.80 7.82
N GLU A 54 9.55 8.77 8.44
CA GLU A 54 10.57 8.88 9.48
C GLU A 54 11.95 8.46 8.91
N ASP A 55 13.04 8.82 9.58
CA ASP A 55 14.41 8.61 9.06
C ASP A 55 14.81 7.12 9.10
N ASP A 56 14.37 6.41 10.14
CA ASP A 56 14.70 5.01 10.44
C ASP A 56 13.52 4.04 10.25
N CYS A 57 12.31 4.55 10.01
CA CYS A 57 11.10 3.75 9.89
C CYS A 57 10.21 4.24 8.74
N SER A 58 9.70 3.31 7.93
CA SER A 58 8.74 3.62 6.84
C SER A 58 7.33 3.09 7.11
N TRP A 59 7.16 2.23 8.11
CA TRP A 59 5.90 1.51 8.35
C TRP A 59 5.64 1.25 9.84
N ARG A 60 4.42 1.55 10.27
CA ARG A 60 3.92 1.20 11.60
C ARG A 60 2.64 0.40 11.51
N THR A 61 2.40 -0.48 12.47
CA THR A 61 1.14 -1.21 12.61
C THR A 61 -0.02 -0.24 12.90
N ALA A 62 -1.16 -0.43 12.23
CA ALA A 62 -2.26 0.53 12.34
C ALA A 62 -2.94 0.57 13.73
N GLY A 63 -2.89 -0.53 14.49
CA GLY A 63 -3.58 -0.65 15.76
C GLY A 63 -2.87 0.00 16.96
N ASP A 64 -1.55 -0.18 17.04
CA ASP A 64 -0.73 0.25 18.18
C ASP A 64 0.45 1.14 17.77
N LEU A 65 0.62 1.43 16.48
CA LEU A 65 1.68 2.28 15.92
C LEU A 65 3.10 1.79 16.25
N CYS A 66 3.26 0.50 16.51
CA CYS A 66 4.55 -0.14 16.67
C CYS A 66 5.28 -0.22 15.33
N GLU A 67 6.60 -0.11 15.36
CA GLU A 67 7.45 -0.33 14.19
C GLU A 67 7.36 -1.79 13.71
N VAL A 68 7.34 -1.98 12.40
CA VAL A 68 7.41 -3.31 11.79
C VAL A 68 8.81 -3.89 11.99
N SER A 69 8.91 -5.13 12.47
CA SER A 69 10.21 -5.80 12.66
C SER A 69 11.04 -5.85 11.36
N TYR A 70 12.35 -5.64 11.47
CA TYR A 70 13.35 -5.74 10.39
C TYR A 70 13.41 -7.11 9.70
N ASP A 71 12.81 -8.15 10.27
CA ASP A 71 12.69 -9.46 9.64
C ASP A 71 11.66 -9.50 8.49
N TRP A 72 10.90 -8.41 8.30
CA TRP A 72 9.80 -8.32 7.34
C TRP A 72 9.98 -7.17 6.36
N ASP A 73 9.92 -7.50 5.07
CA ASP A 73 9.86 -6.53 3.98
C ASP A 73 8.41 -6.26 3.59
N VAL A 74 7.98 -4.99 3.60
CA VAL A 74 6.70 -4.59 3.03
C VAL A 74 6.84 -4.51 1.51
N ILE A 75 6.23 -5.46 0.79
CA ILE A 75 6.45 -5.64 -0.65
C ILE A 75 5.33 -5.09 -1.53
N GLU A 76 4.09 -5.11 -1.05
CA GLU A 76 2.92 -4.62 -1.78
C GLU A 76 1.89 -4.02 -0.80
N TRP A 77 1.06 -3.11 -1.28
CA TRP A 77 -0.06 -2.53 -0.54
C TRP A 77 -1.31 -2.35 -1.42
N GLU A 78 -2.48 -2.32 -0.79
CA GLU A 78 -3.74 -1.90 -1.41
C GLU A 78 -4.46 -0.92 -0.48
N SER A 79 -5.16 0.05 -1.06
CA SER A 79 -6.04 0.93 -0.28
C SER A 79 -7.20 0.11 0.27
N THR A 80 -7.50 0.25 1.56
CA THR A 80 -8.71 -0.34 2.16
C THR A 80 -9.96 0.44 1.81
#